data_AF-A0A383AC82-F1
#
_entry.id   AF-A0A383AC82-F1
#
_cell.length_a   1.000
_cell.length_b   1.000
_cell.length_c   1.000
_cell.angle_alpha   90.00
_cell.angle_beta   90.00
_cell.angle_gamma   90.00
#
_symmetry.space_group_name_H-M   'P 1'
#
loop_
_entity.id
_entity.type
_entity.pdbx_description
1 polymer ?
#
loop_
_entity_poly.entity_id
_entity_poly.type
_entity_poly.pdbx_seq_one_letter_code
_entity_poly.pdbx_strand_id
1 'polypeptide(L)'
;MHKQRIRLHGIDTPESRTRDLEEKKYGLIAKEKIKDFMPVGSMQTLVTVKDKAGKFGRILGKFLIYDKKTDSQMTINDWMIREHHAVAYHGQSKEDIAEGHLKNRELLNGEI
;
A
#
# COMPACT_ATOMS: atom_id res chain seq x y z
N MET A 1 -9.27 -12.29 -21.36
CA MET A 1 -8.33 -11.89 -20.28
C MET A 1 -9.05 -12.02 -18.95
N HIS A 2 -8.55 -12.82 -18.01
CA HIS A 2 -9.20 -13.01 -16.70
C HIS A 2 -8.91 -11.85 -15.75
N LYS A 3 -9.94 -11.37 -15.03
CA LYS A 3 -9.77 -10.36 -13.98
C LYS A 3 -9.10 -11.02 -12.78
N GLN A 4 -7.85 -10.66 -12.52
CA GLN A 4 -7.11 -11.14 -11.35
C GLN A 4 -6.99 -10.03 -10.31
N ARG A 5 -7.06 -10.41 -9.02
CA ARG A 5 -6.85 -9.49 -7.90
C ARG A 5 -5.46 -9.72 -7.34
N ILE A 6 -4.66 -8.66 -7.30
CA ILE A 6 -3.31 -8.66 -6.74
C ILE A 6 -3.37 -7.98 -5.38
N ARG A 7 -2.79 -8.62 -4.36
CA ARG A 7 -2.57 -8.01 -3.05
C ARG A 7 -1.13 -7.50 -2.99
N LEU A 8 -0.98 -6.24 -2.61
CA LEU A 8 0.33 -5.64 -2.38
C LEU A 8 1.03 -6.38 -1.24
N HIS A 9 2.16 -6.98 -1.55
CA HIS A 9 2.90 -7.83 -0.61
C HIS A 9 3.64 -7.01 0.46
N GLY A 10 3.58 -7.45 1.72
CA GLY A 10 4.41 -6.93 2.80
C GLY A 10 4.01 -5.53 3.29
N ILE A 11 2.79 -5.08 3.02
CA ILE A 11 2.25 -3.83 3.55
C ILE A 11 0.84 -4.01 4.08
N ASP A 12 0.47 -3.16 5.04
CA ASP A 12 -0.88 -2.96 5.54
C ASP A 12 -1.28 -1.49 5.34
N THR A 13 -2.49 -1.25 4.85
CA THR A 13 -3.01 0.09 4.49
C THR A 13 -4.29 0.36 5.26
N PRO A 14 -4.57 1.61 5.66
CA PRO A 14 -5.83 1.95 6.33
C PRO A 14 -7.07 1.51 5.52
N GLU A 15 -8.12 1.02 6.19
CA GLU A 15 -9.29 0.50 5.50
C GLU A 15 -10.23 1.61 5.03
N SER A 16 -10.34 1.81 3.72
CA SER A 16 -11.26 2.79 3.12
C SER A 16 -12.75 2.41 3.26
N ARG A 17 -13.06 1.13 3.49
CA ARG A 17 -14.43 0.58 3.59
C ARG A 17 -14.85 0.32 5.03
N THR A 18 -14.51 1.23 5.93
CA THR A 18 -14.88 1.19 7.36
C THR A 18 -15.97 2.22 7.71
N ARG A 19 -16.52 2.14 8.93
CA ARG A 19 -17.41 3.17 9.50
C ARG A 19 -16.65 4.25 10.27
N ASP A 20 -15.43 3.94 10.70
CA ASP A 20 -14.51 4.91 11.29
C ASP A 20 -14.17 6.00 10.25
N LEU A 21 -14.60 7.24 10.51
CA LEU A 21 -14.41 8.34 9.57
C LEU A 21 -12.93 8.74 9.47
N GLU A 22 -12.18 8.59 10.56
CA GLU A 22 -10.78 8.95 10.62
C GLU A 22 -9.94 7.93 9.84
N GLU A 23 -10.10 6.63 10.11
CA GLU A 23 -9.41 5.59 9.34
C GLU A 23 -9.76 5.67 7.85
N LYS A 24 -11.05 5.88 7.53
CA LYS A 24 -11.52 6.03 6.15
C LYS A 24 -10.82 7.18 5.42
N LYS A 25 -10.59 8.33 6.07
CA LYS A 25 -9.88 9.48 5.47
C LYS A 25 -8.53 9.04 4.93
N TYR A 26 -7.72 8.37 5.74
CA TYR A 26 -6.39 7.92 5.33
C TYR A 26 -6.44 6.77 4.32
N GLY A 27 -7.43 5.88 4.42
CA GLY A 27 -7.65 4.83 3.42
C GLY A 27 -8.00 5.39 2.05
N LEU A 28 -8.78 6.47 1.98
CA LEU A 28 -9.07 7.18 0.74
C LEU A 28 -7.85 7.91 0.19
N ILE A 29 -7.04 8.56 1.04
CA ILE A 29 -5.80 9.21 0.62
C ILE A 29 -4.85 8.20 -0.03
N ALA A 30 -4.60 7.06 0.64
CA ALA A 30 -3.76 5.99 0.12
C ALA A 30 -4.29 5.45 -1.23
N LYS A 31 -5.62 5.32 -1.36
CA LYS A 31 -6.27 4.89 -2.60
C LYS A 31 -6.07 5.87 -3.75
N GLU A 32 -6.15 7.18 -3.51
CA GLU A 32 -5.90 8.17 -4.56
C GLU A 32 -4.44 8.13 -5.04
N LYS A 33 -3.46 7.98 -4.13
CA LYS A 33 -2.05 7.80 -4.54
C LYS A 33 -1.84 6.59 -5.45
N ILE A 34 -2.51 5.48 -5.17
CA ILE A 34 -2.47 4.31 -6.06
C ILE A 34 -2.97 4.65 -7.46
N LYS A 35 -4.05 5.42 -7.59
CA LYS A 35 -4.59 5.82 -8.90
C LYS A 35 -3.68 6.80 -9.63
N ASP A 36 -2.99 7.67 -8.90
CA ASP A 36 -2.05 8.63 -9.48
C ASP A 36 -0.87 7.92 -10.16
N PHE A 37 -0.29 6.91 -9.49
CA PHE A 37 0.80 6.11 -10.07
C PHE A 37 0.32 5.09 -11.11
N MET A 38 -0.87 4.52 -10.90
CA MET A 38 -1.42 3.44 -11.72
C MET A 38 -2.82 3.79 -12.23
N PRO A 39 -2.93 4.78 -13.14
CA PRO A 39 -4.22 5.19 -13.69
C PRO A 39 -4.87 4.04 -14.48
N VAL A 40 -6.20 3.99 -14.45
CA VAL A 40 -6.95 2.93 -15.14
C VAL A 40 -6.63 2.94 -16.64
N GLY A 41 -6.25 1.79 -17.18
CA GLY A 41 -5.84 1.64 -18.57
C GLY A 41 -4.35 1.81 -18.83
N SER A 42 -3.56 2.24 -17.84
CA SER A 42 -2.09 2.27 -17.97
C SER A 42 -1.47 0.87 -17.88
N MET A 43 -0.32 0.71 -18.53
CA MET A 43 0.53 -0.47 -18.40
C MET A 43 1.38 -0.35 -17.15
N GLN A 44 1.45 -1.43 -16.37
CA GLN A 44 2.21 -1.49 -15.13
C GLN A 44 3.00 -2.79 -15.04
N THR A 45 4.20 -2.71 -14.46
CA THR A 45 5.06 -3.89 -14.28
C THR A 45 4.81 -4.51 -12.91
N LEU A 46 4.27 -5.72 -12.90
CA LEU A 46 4.06 -6.52 -11.69
C LEU A 46 5.29 -7.40 -11.41
N VAL A 47 5.87 -7.23 -10.23
CA VAL A 47 6.87 -8.14 -9.65
C VAL A 47 6.13 -9.09 -8.70
N THR A 48 6.01 -10.35 -9.09
CA THR A 48 5.34 -11.36 -8.26
C THR A 48 6.25 -11.83 -7.15
N VAL A 49 5.70 -11.98 -5.94
CA VAL A 49 6.40 -12.62 -4.83
C VAL A 49 5.95 -14.08 -4.81
N LYS A 50 6.90 -14.99 -5.03
CA LYS A 50 6.63 -16.42 -5.16
C LYS A 50 6.39 -17.03 -3.77
N ASP A 51 5.20 -16.81 -3.24
CA ASP A 51 4.70 -17.59 -2.12
C ASP A 51 3.80 -18.70 -2.68
N LYS A 52 3.96 -19.93 -2.19
CA LYS A 52 3.18 -21.11 -2.62
C LYS A 52 1.71 -20.71 -2.62
N ALA A 53 1.10 -20.54 -3.80
CA ALA A 53 -0.26 -20.03 -4.04
C ALA A 53 -1.00 -19.76 -2.72
N GLY A 54 -0.83 -18.55 -2.17
CA GLY A 54 -1.16 -18.28 -0.77
C GLY A 54 -2.57 -18.76 -0.42
N LYS A 55 -2.79 -19.14 0.85
CA LYS A 55 -4.02 -19.74 1.43
C LYS A 55 -5.38 -19.17 0.95
N PHE A 56 -5.39 -17.97 0.34
CA PHE A 56 -6.56 -17.22 -0.10
C PHE A 56 -6.69 -17.03 -1.63
N GLY A 57 -5.85 -17.67 -2.44
CA GLY A 57 -5.98 -17.70 -3.91
C GLY A 57 -5.76 -16.37 -4.63
N ARG A 58 -5.06 -15.41 -4.01
CA ARG A 58 -4.71 -14.11 -4.62
C ARG A 58 -3.22 -14.06 -4.93
N ILE A 59 -2.86 -13.38 -6.02
CA ILE A 59 -1.45 -13.11 -6.33
C ILE A 59 -0.91 -12.09 -5.32
N LEU A 60 0.24 -12.40 -4.72
CA LEU A 60 1.03 -11.44 -3.95
C LEU A 60 2.05 -10.80 -4.88
N GLY A 61 2.11 -9.47 -4.87
CA GLY A 61 3.05 -8.77 -5.74
C GLY A 61 3.34 -7.35 -5.32
N LYS A 62 4.29 -6.76 -6.04
CA LYS A 62 4.69 -5.37 -5.94
C LYS A 62 4.67 -4.77 -7.34
N PHE A 63 4.24 -3.53 -7.49
CA PHE A 63 4.30 -2.84 -8.78
C PHE A 63 5.48 -1.89 -8.84
N LEU A 64 6.18 -1.87 -9.97
CA LEU A 64 7.23 -0.89 -10.22
C LEU A 64 6.62 0.45 -10.59
N ILE A 65 7.15 1.50 -9.97
CA ILE A 65 6.85 2.89 -10.28
C ILE A 65 8.16 3.66 -10.45
N TYR A 66 8.08 4.81 -11.11
CA TYR A 66 9.16 5.78 -11.10
C TYR A 66 8.90 6.82 -10.01
N ASP A 67 9.83 6.94 -9.08
CA ASP A 67 9.75 7.91 -8.01
C ASP A 67 10.55 9.17 -8.37
N LYS A 68 9.82 10.28 -8.46
CA LYS A 68 10.42 11.59 -8.80
C LYS A 68 11.31 12.14 -7.68
N LYS A 69 11.07 11.75 -6.42
CA LYS A 69 11.82 12.26 -5.27
C LYS A 69 13.26 11.74 -5.25
N THR A 70 13.47 10.49 -5.64
CA THR A 70 14.81 9.87 -5.72
C THR A 70 15.33 9.72 -7.15
N ASP A 71 14.58 10.17 -8.16
CA ASP A 71 14.92 10.02 -9.58
C ASP A 71 15.29 8.56 -9.95
N SER A 72 14.49 7.61 -9.46
CA SER A 72 14.79 6.19 -9.61
C SER A 72 13.54 5.32 -9.65
N GLN A 73 13.69 4.12 -10.19
CA GLN A 73 12.63 3.11 -10.13
C GLN A 73 12.57 2.48 -8.73
N MET A 74 11.38 2.31 -8.19
CA MET A 74 11.14 1.59 -6.93
C MET A 74 9.79 0.86 -6.98
N THR A 75 9.37 0.22 -5.88
CA THR A 75 8.03 -0.35 -5.80
C THR A 75 7.04 0.59 -5.14
N ILE A 76 5.77 0.55 -5.56
CA ILE A 76 4.70 1.32 -4.91
C ILE A 76 4.56 0.95 -3.42
N ASN A 77 4.85 -0.29 -3.05
CA ASN A 77 4.81 -0.75 -1.67
C ASN A 77 5.81 0.02 -0.79
N ASP A 78 7.07 0.09 -1.25
CA ASP A 78 8.13 0.77 -0.51
C ASP A 78 7.88 2.29 -0.50
N TRP A 79 7.31 2.83 -1.59
CA TRP A 79 6.90 4.23 -1.66
C TRP A 79 5.78 4.55 -0.66
N MET A 80 4.76 3.69 -0.54
CA MET A 80 3.67 3.87 0.41
C MET A 80 4.15 3.83 1.86
N ILE A 81 5.15 3.01 2.18
CA ILE A 81 5.76 3.00 3.52
C ILE A 81 6.52 4.32 3.74
N ARG A 82 7.37 4.71 2.79
CA ARG A 82 8.21 5.91 2.87
C ARG A 82 7.39 7.19 3.02
N GLU A 83 6.27 7.28 2.31
CA GLU A 83 5.37 8.43 2.32
C GLU A 83 4.16 8.23 3.28
N HIS A 84 4.27 7.30 4.23
CA HIS A 84 3.34 7.14 5.36
C HIS A 84 1.89 6.77 4.99
N HIS A 85 1.68 6.17 3.81
CA HIS A 85 0.38 5.67 3.36
C HIS A 85 0.15 4.19 3.71
N ALA A 86 1.17 3.50 4.22
CA ALA A 86 1.10 2.10 4.64
C ALA A 86 2.09 1.81 5.77
N VAL A 87 1.82 0.75 6.52
CA VAL A 87 2.74 0.16 7.50
C VAL A 87 3.38 -1.09 6.88
N ALA A 88 4.69 -1.24 7.02
CA ALA A 88 5.40 -2.44 6.57
C ALA A 88 4.94 -3.65 7.40
N TYR A 89 4.63 -4.78 6.77
CA TYR A 89 4.14 -5.98 7.45
C TYR A 89 5.16 -7.11 7.41
N HIS A 90 5.70 -7.45 8.58
CA HIS A 90 6.70 -8.51 8.78
C HIS A 90 6.21 -9.63 9.71
N GLY A 91 4.89 -9.72 9.93
CA GLY A 91 4.30 -10.68 10.86
C GLY A 91 4.16 -10.16 12.30
N GLN A 92 4.28 -8.84 12.51
CA GLN A 92 4.05 -8.22 13.82
C GLN A 92 2.58 -8.30 14.27
N SER A 93 2.33 -7.91 15.54
CA SER A 93 1.01 -7.95 16.15
C SER A 93 0.04 -6.92 15.55
N LYS A 94 -1.25 -7.03 15.88
CA LYS A 94 -2.26 -6.06 15.41
C LYS A 94 -2.05 -4.70 16.07
N GLU A 95 -1.62 -4.72 17.33
CA GLU A 95 -1.33 -3.57 18.16
C GLU A 95 -0.17 -2.77 17.55
N ASP A 96 0.92 -3.44 17.14
CA ASP A 96 2.08 -2.80 16.49
C ASP A 96 1.69 -2.13 15.15
N ILE A 97 0.81 -2.77 14.38
CA ILE A 97 0.30 -2.22 13.11
C ILE A 97 -0.56 -0.99 13.38
N ALA A 98 -1.43 -1.05 14.38
CA ALA A 98 -2.28 0.08 14.76
C ALA A 98 -1.43 1.28 15.21
N GLU A 99 -0.39 1.06 16.01
CA GLU A 99 0.55 2.10 16.42
C GLU A 99 1.30 2.70 15.21
N GLY A 100 1.73 1.86 14.27
CA GLY A 100 2.33 2.31 13.02
C GLY A 100 1.39 3.21 12.20
N HIS A 101 0.11 2.85 12.13
CA HIS A 101 -0.89 3.68 11.45
C HIS A 101 -1.09 5.00 12.18
N LEU A 102 -1.13 5.03 13.51
CA LEU A 102 -1.24 6.28 14.28
C LEU A 102 -0.08 7.23 13.99
N LYS A 103 1.17 6.73 14.06
CA LYS A 103 2.37 7.53 13.73
C LYS A 103 2.33 8.08 12.30
N ASN A 104 1.90 7.26 11.35
CA ASN A 104 1.75 7.70 9.96
C ASN A 104 0.74 8.84 9.81
N ARG A 105 -0.34 8.85 10.61
CA ARG A 105 -1.34 9.94 10.58
C ARG A 105 -0.76 11.26 11.06
N GLU A 106 0.00 11.23 12.16
CA GLU A 106 0.68 12.41 12.73
C GLU A 106 1.62 13.03 11.66
N LEU A 107 2.41 12.19 10.99
CA LEU A 107 3.32 12.63 9.91
C LEU A 107 2.57 13.20 8.69
N LEU A 108 1.45 12.59 8.29
CA LEU A 108 0.64 13.09 7.17
C LEU A 108 -0.08 14.41 7.48
N ASN A 109 -0.39 14.68 8.74
CA ASN A 109 -0.98 15.95 9.19
C ASN A 109 0.09 17.04 9.42
N GLY A 110 1.38 16.69 9.39
CA GLY A 110 2.48 17.62 9.68
C GLY A 110 2.60 17.96 11.17
N GLU A 111 2.20 17.04 12.04
CA GLU A 111 2.19 17.23 13.50
C GLU A 111 3.54 16.87 14.16
N ILE A 112 4.54 16.49 13.36
CA ILE A 112 5.92 16.12 13.77
C ILE A 112 6.92 16.70 12.78
#